data_AF-A0A520WDY3-F1
#
_entry.id   AF-A0A520WDY3-F1
#
_cell.length_a   1.000
_cell.length_b   1.000
_cell.length_c   1.000
_cell.angle_alpha   90.00
_cell.angle_beta   90.00
_cell.angle_gamma   90.00
#
_symmetry.space_group_name_H-M   'P 1'
#
loop_
_entity.id
_entity.type
_entity.pdbx_description
1 polymer ?
#
loop_
_entity_poly.entity_id
_entity_poly.type
_entity_poly.pdbx_seq_one_letter_code
_entity_poly.pdbx_strand_id
1 'polypeptide(L)'
;MKRITSIYQIISKRVLIGIILLNVSNLSAQLSGSYTIGTGGDYTTIQSAVTALSSSGVSAPVTFNILSGLYTERVVIPEISGASATNTITIQSQAMSADSVTWAGSNQNWSSNYILRFNGADHIIAKHLTFQGPASYYNRKIDLTGVV
;
A
#
# COMPACT_ATOMS: atom_id res chain seq x y z
N MET A 1 37.90 -44.00 28.59
CA MET A 1 38.06 -42.83 27.69
C MET A 1 36.97 -42.65 26.61
N LYS A 2 36.27 -43.69 26.12
CA LYS A 2 35.26 -43.55 25.02
C LYS A 2 33.94 -42.81 25.37
N ARG A 3 33.55 -42.70 26.64
CA ARG A 3 32.24 -42.12 27.04
C ARG A 3 32.18 -40.59 27.01
N ILE A 4 33.32 -39.91 27.14
CA ILE A 4 33.38 -38.43 27.22
C ILE A 4 33.22 -37.82 25.83
N THR A 5 33.80 -38.41 24.78
CA THR A 5 33.71 -37.93 23.39
C THR A 5 32.28 -37.95 22.83
N SER A 6 31.44 -38.88 23.29
CA SER A 6 30.06 -39.03 22.81
C SER A 6 29.11 -37.94 23.34
N ILE A 7 29.33 -37.45 24.56
CA ILE A 7 28.54 -36.37 25.17
C ILE A 7 28.78 -35.03 24.45
N TYR A 8 30.03 -34.72 24.09
CA TYR A 8 30.35 -33.50 23.33
C TYR A 8 29.72 -33.48 21.93
N GLN A 9 29.64 -34.63 21.24
CA GLN A 9 28.98 -34.72 19.93
C GLN A 9 27.46 -34.53 20.03
N ILE A 10 26.83 -35.00 21.12
CA ILE A 10 25.40 -34.83 21.36
C ILE A 10 25.07 -33.38 21.73
N ILE A 11 25.90 -32.75 22.58
CA ILE A 11 25.74 -31.34 22.97
C ILE A 11 26.02 -30.42 21.76
N SER A 12 27.07 -30.68 20.98
CA SER A 12 27.40 -29.92 19.76
C SER A 12 26.30 -30.01 18.70
N LYS A 13 25.72 -31.19 18.43
CA LYS A 13 24.60 -31.32 17.48
C LYS A 13 23.31 -30.66 17.97
N ARG A 14 23.07 -30.63 19.28
CA ARG A 14 21.88 -29.98 19.86
C ARG A 14 22.01 -28.46 19.97
N VAL A 15 23.23 -27.95 20.20
CA VAL A 15 23.53 -26.51 20.16
C VAL A 15 23.51 -25.99 18.71
N LEU A 16 23.95 -26.80 17.74
CA LEU A 16 23.91 -26.45 16.31
C LEU A 16 22.48 -26.43 15.73
N ILE A 17 21.55 -27.19 16.31
CA ILE A 17 20.11 -27.15 15.96
C ILE A 17 19.40 -25.93 16.57
N GLY A 18 19.97 -25.30 17.61
CA GLY A 18 19.36 -24.17 18.33
C GLY A 18 19.74 -22.77 17.85
N ILE A 19 20.67 -22.63 16.89
CA ILE A 19 21.11 -21.32 16.35
C ILE A 19 20.70 -21.23 14.87
N ILE A 20 19.40 -21.23 14.62
CA ILE A 20 18.86 -20.61 13.42
C ILE A 20 18.26 -19.29 13.90
N LEU A 21 19.09 -18.26 13.93
CA LEU A 21 18.61 -16.89 13.88
C LEU A 21 17.92 -16.73 12.52
N LEU A 22 16.63 -17.06 12.45
CA LEU A 22 15.77 -16.61 11.39
C LEU A 22 15.78 -15.09 11.48
N ASN A 23 16.65 -14.47 10.70
CA ASN A 23 16.42 -13.13 10.20
C ASN A 23 15.21 -13.26 9.28
N VAL A 24 14.02 -13.35 9.88
CA VAL A 24 12.78 -13.03 9.18
C VAL A 24 12.88 -11.56 8.87
N SER A 25 13.62 -11.25 7.80
CA SER A 25 13.31 -10.09 6.98
C SER A 25 11.80 -10.11 6.78
N ASN A 26 11.14 -8.97 6.96
CA ASN A 26 9.69 -8.87 6.90
C ASN A 26 9.19 -9.44 5.57
N LEU A 27 8.88 -10.74 5.50
CA LEU A 27 8.12 -11.34 4.42
C LEU A 27 6.69 -10.86 4.60
N SER A 28 6.43 -9.63 4.17
CA SER A 28 5.08 -9.17 3.98
C SER A 28 4.53 -9.92 2.77
N ALA A 29 3.46 -10.68 2.98
CA ALA A 29 2.73 -11.28 1.86
C ALA A 29 2.24 -10.16 0.93
N GLN A 30 2.36 -10.38 -0.38
CA GLN A 30 1.82 -9.44 -1.35
C GLN A 30 0.31 -9.28 -1.15
N LEU A 31 -0.21 -8.10 -1.40
CA LEU A 31 -1.63 -7.81 -1.19
C LEU A 31 -2.50 -8.58 -2.20
N SER A 32 -3.69 -8.98 -1.74
CA SER A 32 -4.71 -9.65 -2.53
C SER A 32 -6.08 -9.48 -1.90
N GLY A 33 -7.13 -9.36 -2.71
CA GLY A 33 -8.50 -9.26 -2.21
C GLY A 33 -8.92 -7.84 -1.88
N SER A 34 -9.82 -7.70 -0.90
CA SER A 34 -10.44 -6.41 -0.55
C SER A 34 -9.98 -5.90 0.81
N TYR A 35 -9.73 -4.60 0.89
CA TYR A 35 -9.37 -3.88 2.11
C TYR A 35 -10.24 -2.64 2.27
N THR A 36 -10.39 -2.18 3.50
CA THR A 36 -11.12 -0.97 3.86
C THR A 36 -10.16 0.15 4.26
N ILE A 37 -10.48 1.38 3.83
CA ILE A 37 -9.70 2.58 4.18
C ILE A 37 -10.58 3.56 4.96
N GLY A 38 -10.12 3.99 6.12
CA GLY A 38 -10.79 4.96 6.99
C GLY A 38 -10.69 4.56 8.45
N THR A 39 -11.21 5.40 9.34
CA THR A 39 -11.20 5.10 10.78
C THR A 39 -11.88 3.76 11.07
N GLY A 40 -11.13 2.81 11.65
CA GLY A 40 -11.61 1.46 11.95
C GLY A 40 -11.54 0.45 10.80
N GLY A 41 -11.02 0.85 9.63
CA GLY A 41 -10.73 -0.07 8.52
C GLY A 41 -9.37 -0.75 8.63
N ASP A 42 -9.06 -1.60 7.65
CA ASP A 42 -7.76 -2.30 7.53
C ASP A 42 -6.59 -1.31 7.43
N TYR A 43 -6.82 -0.17 6.77
CA TYR A 43 -5.93 0.96 6.73
C TYR A 43 -6.65 2.21 7.26
N THR A 44 -6.03 2.90 8.21
CA THR A 44 -6.62 4.11 8.77
C THR A 44 -6.65 5.28 7.79
N THR A 45 -5.75 5.30 6.80
CA THR A 45 -5.59 6.40 5.84
C THR A 45 -5.27 5.89 4.44
N ILE A 46 -5.45 6.72 3.41
CA ILE A 46 -5.11 6.35 2.03
C ILE A 46 -3.60 6.20 1.90
N GLN A 47 -2.83 7.06 2.57
CA GLN A 47 -1.37 6.97 2.54
C GLN A 47 -0.87 5.64 3.13
N SER A 48 -1.46 5.13 4.21
CA SER A 48 -1.02 3.83 4.78
C SER A 48 -1.33 2.64 3.88
N ALA A 49 -2.46 2.67 3.16
CA ALA A 49 -2.77 1.67 2.13
C ALA A 49 -1.75 1.72 0.96
N VAL A 50 -1.38 2.92 0.49
CA VAL A 50 -0.40 3.09 -0.58
C VAL A 50 1.02 2.72 -0.14
N THR A 51 1.38 2.97 1.11
CA THR A 51 2.64 2.48 1.68
C THR A 51 2.70 0.96 1.64
N ALA A 52 1.61 0.26 1.97
CA ALA A 52 1.54 -1.20 1.90
C ALA A 52 1.62 -1.73 0.46
N LEU A 53 0.94 -1.08 -0.50
CA LEU A 53 1.08 -1.39 -1.93
C LEU A 53 2.54 -1.26 -2.38
N SER A 54 3.19 -0.16 -2.01
CA SER A 54 4.56 0.14 -2.45
C SER A 54 5.59 -0.79 -1.81
N SER A 55 5.37 -1.22 -0.56
CA SER A 55 6.30 -2.11 0.14
C SER A 55 6.15 -3.58 -0.25
N SER A 56 4.91 -4.01 -0.53
CA SER A 56 4.58 -5.44 -0.62
C SER A 56 4.15 -5.86 -2.02
N GLY A 57 3.76 -4.93 -2.89
CA GLY A 57 3.19 -5.23 -4.19
C GLY A 57 1.87 -6.00 -4.12
N VAL A 58 1.46 -6.56 -5.24
CA VAL A 58 0.22 -7.35 -5.36
C VAL A 58 0.48 -8.70 -6.02
N SER A 59 -0.21 -9.74 -5.54
CA SER A 59 -0.17 -11.09 -6.14
C SER A 59 -1.45 -11.47 -6.90
N ALA A 60 -2.52 -10.70 -6.67
CA ALA A 60 -3.86 -10.90 -7.25
C ALA A 60 -4.55 -9.52 -7.35
N PRO A 61 -5.76 -9.43 -7.93
CA PRO A 61 -6.55 -8.19 -7.89
C PRO A 61 -6.70 -7.67 -6.46
N VAL A 62 -6.53 -6.36 -6.29
CA VAL A 62 -6.71 -5.66 -5.01
C VAL A 62 -7.80 -4.61 -5.13
N THR A 63 -8.70 -4.54 -4.16
CA THR A 63 -9.72 -3.49 -4.07
C THR A 63 -9.64 -2.78 -2.72
N PHE A 64 -9.45 -1.47 -2.74
CA PHE A 64 -9.59 -0.61 -1.57
C PHE A 64 -10.95 0.06 -1.57
N ASN A 65 -11.75 -0.25 -0.56
CA ASN A 65 -13.06 0.34 -0.29
C ASN A 65 -12.90 1.46 0.75
N ILE A 66 -12.99 2.71 0.30
CA ILE A 66 -12.85 3.88 1.15
C ILE A 66 -14.18 4.15 1.86
N LEU A 67 -14.17 4.16 3.19
CA LEU A 67 -15.31 4.53 4.01
C LEU A 67 -15.71 5.98 3.75
N SER A 68 -17.00 6.31 3.92
CA SER A 68 -17.49 7.65 3.68
C SER A 68 -16.76 8.68 4.54
N GLY A 69 -16.32 9.79 3.96
CA GLY A 69 -15.59 10.82 4.69
C GLY A 69 -14.82 11.82 3.83
N LEU A 70 -14.17 12.74 4.55
CA LEU A 70 -13.26 13.74 3.98
C LEU A 70 -11.81 13.27 4.20
N TYR A 71 -11.07 13.13 3.11
CA TYR A 71 -9.66 12.75 3.11
C TYR A 71 -8.84 13.90 2.58
N THR A 72 -7.92 14.45 3.39
CA THR A 72 -7.14 15.64 3.04
C THR A 72 -5.69 15.35 2.65
N GLU A 73 -5.39 14.07 2.49
CA GLU A 73 -4.06 13.57 2.14
C GLU A 73 -3.70 13.91 0.69
N ARG A 74 -2.41 14.08 0.43
CA ARG A 74 -1.85 14.07 -0.91
C ARG A 74 -1.05 12.80 -1.05
N VAL A 75 -1.28 12.04 -2.12
CA VAL A 75 -0.71 10.70 -2.28
C VAL A 75 -0.06 10.56 -3.64
N VAL A 76 1.10 9.90 -3.65
CA VAL A 76 1.78 9.45 -4.86
C VAL A 76 1.72 7.93 -4.87
N ILE A 77 1.15 7.36 -5.93
CA ILE A 77 1.19 5.92 -6.19
C ILE A 77 2.35 5.71 -7.19
N PRO A 78 3.45 5.07 -6.77
CA PRO A 78 4.53 4.69 -7.69
C PRO A 78 4.13 3.46 -8.50
N GLU A 79 5.01 3.01 -9.41
CA GLU A 79 4.92 1.67 -9.98
C GLU A 79 4.79 0.61 -8.88
N ILE A 80 3.79 -0.26 -9.01
CA ILE A 80 3.50 -1.31 -8.02
C ILE A 80 3.91 -2.67 -8.56
N SER A 81 4.83 -3.33 -7.87
CA SER A 81 5.27 -4.68 -8.23
C SER A 81 4.09 -5.66 -8.28
N GLY A 82 3.99 -6.41 -9.38
CA GLY A 82 2.95 -7.40 -9.61
C GLY A 82 1.61 -6.85 -10.15
N ALA A 83 1.46 -5.53 -10.26
CA ALA A 83 0.32 -4.93 -10.92
C ALA A 83 0.32 -5.29 -12.42
N SER A 84 -0.83 -5.69 -12.95
CA SER A 84 -0.95 -6.13 -14.34
C SER A 84 -2.40 -6.01 -14.82
N ALA A 85 -2.65 -6.29 -16.10
CA ALA A 85 -4.00 -6.37 -16.64
C ALA A 85 -4.89 -7.40 -15.91
N THR A 86 -4.28 -8.42 -15.29
CA THR A 86 -4.97 -9.39 -14.42
C THR A 86 -5.04 -8.89 -12.98
N ASN A 87 -3.92 -8.44 -12.43
CA ASN A 87 -3.79 -7.98 -11.04
C ASN A 87 -3.99 -6.47 -10.95
N THR A 88 -5.22 -6.02 -11.20
CA THR A 88 -5.56 -4.60 -11.13
C THR A 88 -5.67 -4.14 -9.68
N ILE A 89 -5.36 -2.86 -9.44
CA ILE A 89 -5.58 -2.21 -8.15
C ILE A 89 -6.75 -1.23 -8.31
N THR A 90 -7.86 -1.49 -7.60
CA THR A 90 -9.04 -0.63 -7.61
C THR A 90 -9.10 0.18 -6.32
N ILE A 91 -9.32 1.48 -6.43
CA ILE A 91 -9.56 2.41 -5.33
C ILE A 91 -10.96 3.01 -5.55
N GLN A 92 -11.88 2.75 -4.64
CA GLN A 92 -13.27 3.16 -4.79
C GLN A 92 -13.92 3.54 -3.46
N SER A 93 -14.98 4.33 -3.48
CA SER A 93 -15.84 4.45 -2.30
C SER A 93 -16.49 3.11 -1.96
N GLN A 94 -16.60 2.78 -0.68
CA GLN A 94 -17.35 1.62 -0.21
C GLN A 94 -18.84 1.72 -0.55
N ALA A 95 -19.40 2.93 -0.54
CA ALA A 95 -20.82 3.16 -0.85
C ALA A 95 -21.13 3.14 -2.35
N MET A 96 -20.13 2.91 -3.22
CA MET A 96 -20.26 2.97 -4.69
C MET A 96 -20.89 4.28 -5.20
N SER A 97 -20.65 5.38 -4.48
CA SER A 97 -21.17 6.71 -4.77
C SER A 97 -20.08 7.76 -4.65
N ALA A 98 -19.94 8.61 -5.66
CA ALA A 98 -18.96 9.69 -5.68
C ALA A 98 -19.18 10.72 -4.55
N ASP A 99 -20.40 10.83 -4.04
CA ASP A 99 -20.76 11.80 -2.99
C ASP A 99 -20.29 11.36 -1.60
N SER A 100 -19.99 10.07 -1.42
CA SER A 100 -19.63 9.51 -0.12
C SER A 100 -18.19 9.81 0.32
N VAL A 101 -17.29 10.01 -0.65
CA VAL A 101 -15.86 10.20 -0.38
C VAL A 101 -15.38 11.44 -1.11
N THR A 102 -14.98 12.44 -0.33
CA THR A 102 -14.35 13.65 -0.83
C THR A 102 -12.87 13.59 -0.51
N TRP A 103 -12.05 13.53 -1.56
CA TRP A 103 -10.60 13.62 -1.45
C TRP A 103 -10.15 15.05 -1.76
N ALA A 104 -9.89 15.81 -0.69
CA ALA A 104 -9.56 17.22 -0.73
C ALA A 104 -8.12 17.49 -0.28
N GLY A 105 -7.16 17.20 -1.15
CA GLY A 105 -5.73 17.35 -0.83
C GLY A 105 -5.38 18.71 -0.22
N SER A 106 -4.66 18.69 0.90
CA SER A 106 -4.26 19.88 1.67
C SER A 106 -2.86 20.39 1.27
N ASN A 107 -2.52 21.63 1.68
CA ASN A 107 -1.17 22.21 1.62
C ASN A 107 -0.51 22.22 0.22
N GLN A 108 -1.29 22.56 -0.80
CA GLN A 108 -0.82 22.65 -2.20
C GLN A 108 0.08 23.86 -2.42
N ASN A 109 1.13 23.70 -3.22
CA ASN A 109 1.97 24.80 -3.71
C ASN A 109 2.33 24.55 -5.19
N TRP A 110 3.07 25.46 -5.83
CA TRP A 110 3.39 25.39 -7.27
C TRP A 110 4.10 24.11 -7.72
N SER A 111 4.91 23.47 -6.86
CA SER A 111 5.59 22.20 -7.16
C SER A 111 4.81 20.95 -6.68
N SER A 112 3.81 21.16 -5.84
CA SER A 112 3.01 20.14 -5.17
C SER A 112 1.52 20.45 -5.26
N ASN A 113 1.04 20.75 -6.47
CA ASN A 113 -0.35 21.11 -6.73
C ASN A 113 -1.17 19.92 -7.24
N TYR A 114 -1.02 18.73 -6.64
CA TYR A 114 -1.85 17.57 -6.95
C TYR A 114 -2.45 16.89 -5.73
N ILE A 115 -3.60 16.23 -5.89
CA ILE A 115 -4.21 15.43 -4.82
C ILE A 115 -3.72 13.98 -4.93
N LEU A 116 -3.87 13.39 -6.11
CA LEU A 116 -3.37 12.06 -6.44
C LEU A 116 -2.41 12.15 -7.63
N ARG A 117 -1.21 11.62 -7.47
CA ARG A 117 -0.26 11.44 -8.57
C ARG A 117 0.00 9.96 -8.81
N PHE A 118 -0.10 9.55 -10.06
CA PHE A 118 0.43 8.27 -10.53
C PHE A 118 1.81 8.52 -11.12
N ASN A 119 2.84 7.85 -10.61
CA ASN A 119 4.22 8.03 -11.06
C ASN A 119 4.78 6.70 -11.59
N GLY A 120 4.65 6.48 -12.90
CA GLY A 120 4.93 5.19 -13.55
C GLY A 120 3.99 4.07 -13.09
N ALA A 121 2.86 4.42 -12.46
CA ALA A 121 1.90 3.45 -11.96
C ALA A 121 0.92 3.03 -13.06
N ASP A 122 0.88 1.73 -13.34
CA ASP A 122 -0.02 1.12 -14.31
C ASP A 122 -1.08 0.25 -13.63
N HIS A 123 -2.15 -0.06 -14.37
CA HIS A 123 -3.23 -0.98 -13.94
C HIS A 123 -3.95 -0.55 -12.66
N ILE A 124 -4.04 0.76 -12.41
CA ILE A 124 -4.81 1.34 -11.31
C ILE A 124 -6.16 1.86 -11.82
N ILE A 125 -7.22 1.62 -11.04
CA ILE A 125 -8.58 2.08 -11.30
C ILE A 125 -9.04 2.93 -10.12
N ALA A 126 -9.33 4.21 -10.34
CA ALA A 126 -9.97 5.08 -9.34
C ALA A 126 -11.40 5.39 -9.79
N LYS A 127 -12.42 5.02 -9.00
CA LYS A 127 -13.84 5.19 -9.37
C LYS A 127 -14.74 5.49 -8.17
N HIS A 128 -15.85 6.18 -8.41
CA HIS A 128 -16.79 6.60 -7.36
C HIS A 128 -16.14 7.48 -6.27
N LEU A 129 -15.31 8.44 -6.67
CA LEU A 129 -14.62 9.36 -5.76
C LEU A 129 -14.80 10.79 -6.24
N THR A 130 -15.00 11.72 -5.31
CA THR A 130 -14.96 13.16 -5.60
C THR A 130 -13.58 13.71 -5.26
N PHE A 131 -12.92 14.32 -6.24
CA PHE A 131 -11.68 15.08 -6.02
C PHE A 131 -11.99 16.57 -5.91
N GLN A 132 -11.58 17.19 -4.80
CA GLN A 132 -11.83 18.60 -4.53
C GLN A 132 -10.52 19.34 -4.25
N GLY A 133 -10.07 20.16 -5.19
CA GLY A 133 -8.90 21.01 -4.96
C GLY A 133 -9.23 22.25 -4.13
N PRO A 134 -8.23 22.94 -3.56
CA PRO A 134 -8.44 24.19 -2.84
C PRO A 134 -8.95 25.30 -3.80
N ALA A 135 -9.79 26.20 -3.28
CA ALA A 135 -10.40 27.28 -4.06
C ALA A 135 -9.39 28.34 -4.56
N SER A 136 -8.26 28.51 -3.86
CA SER A 136 -7.37 29.67 -4.05
C SER A 136 -6.12 29.40 -4.90
N TYR A 137 -5.93 28.18 -5.42
CA TYR A 137 -4.70 27.81 -6.15
C TYR A 137 -5.02 26.93 -7.35
N TYR A 138 -4.25 27.11 -8.44
CA TYR A 138 -4.22 26.16 -9.55
C TYR A 138 -3.84 24.78 -9.02
N ASN A 139 -4.74 23.81 -9.15
CA ASN A 139 -4.52 22.44 -8.72
C ASN A 139 -4.83 21.45 -9.85
N ARG A 140 -4.03 20.39 -9.90
CA ARG A 140 -4.20 19.19 -10.70
C ARG A 140 -4.79 18.13 -9.79
N LYS A 141 -6.10 17.94 -9.80
CA LYS A 141 -6.74 16.91 -8.96
C LYS A 141 -6.05 15.55 -9.11
N ILE A 142 -5.80 15.15 -10.36
CA ILE A 142 -5.04 13.95 -10.71
C ILE A 142 -3.88 14.36 -11.62
N ASP A 143 -2.69 13.82 -11.36
CA ASP A 143 -1.47 14.07 -12.12
C ASP A 143 -0.86 12.74 -12.57
N LEU A 144 -0.46 12.63 -13.84
CA LEU A 144 0.17 11.44 -14.42
C LEU A 144 1.61 11.79 -14.79
N THR A 145 2.58 11.08 -14.22
CA THR A 145 4.01 11.31 -14.46
C THR A 145 4.75 9.99 -14.65
N GLY A 146 5.95 10.04 -15.21
CA GLY A 146 6.83 8.87 -15.29
C GLY A 146 6.32 7.74 -16.20
N VAL A 147 5.37 8.04 -17.09
CA VAL A 147 4.92 7.11 -18.13
C VAL A 147 5.98 7.09 -19.24
N VAL A 148 6.54 5.92 -19.55
CA VAL A 148 7.48 5.71 -20.66
C VAL A 148 6.82 4.87 -21.74
#